data_AF-A0A9X0A119-F1
#
_entry.id   AF-A0A9X0A119-F1
#
_cell.length_a   1.000
_cell.length_b   1.000
_cell.length_c   1.000
_cell.angle_alpha   90.00
_cell.angle_beta   90.00
_cell.angle_gamma   90.00
#
_symmetry.space_group_name_H-M   'P 1'
#
loop_
_entity.id
_entity.type
_entity.pdbx_description
1 polymer ?
#
loop_
_entity_poly.entity_id
_entity_poly.type
_entity_poly.pdbx_seq_one_letter_code
_entity_poly.pdbx_strand_id
1 'polypeptide(L)'
;MKTLKRVRYNLNRETILHIKDKKSLFQKILRWLKPGGQLLITDYCFYGKILREVGFEAVTAEDRTTQFGQIIESELKNFEQSKDKFVKDFSSEDYSAIAKSWTNKLSRCRGGEQTWGVFYARKPISS
;
A
#
# COMPACT_ATOMS: atom_id res chain seq x y z
N MET A 1 14.41 25.03 -22.92
CA MET A 1 15.02 23.98 -22.07
C MET A 1 13.88 23.20 -21.42
N LYS A 2 13.46 22.05 -21.98
CA LYS A 2 12.33 21.25 -21.46
C LYS A 2 12.86 20.34 -20.35
N THR A 3 12.61 20.70 -19.11
CA THR A 3 12.99 19.93 -17.91
C THR A 3 12.38 18.53 -18.00
N LEU A 4 13.23 17.52 -18.15
CA LEU A 4 12.85 16.13 -18.38
C LEU A 4 12.03 15.57 -17.21
N LYS A 5 10.91 14.95 -17.57
CA LYS A 5 9.87 14.38 -16.71
C LYS A 5 10.45 13.43 -15.65
N ARG A 6 10.20 13.77 -14.38
CA ARG A 6 10.43 12.93 -13.19
C ARG A 6 9.64 11.62 -13.34
N VAL A 7 10.29 10.53 -13.73
CA VAL A 7 9.65 9.20 -13.79
C VAL A 7 9.47 8.73 -12.34
N ARG A 8 8.23 8.82 -11.86
CA ARG A 8 7.78 8.24 -10.58
C ARG A 8 7.05 6.94 -10.91
N TYR A 9 7.57 5.82 -10.41
CA TYR A 9 6.79 4.59 -10.39
C TYR A 9 5.95 4.57 -9.12
N ASN A 10 4.62 4.64 -9.29
CA ASN A 10 3.64 4.43 -8.23
C ASN A 10 3.02 3.04 -8.48
N LEU A 11 3.45 2.04 -7.70
CA LEU A 11 2.81 0.73 -7.77
C LEU A 11 1.54 0.76 -6.91
N ASN A 12 0.39 0.52 -7.55
CA ASN A 12 -0.94 0.64 -6.95
C ASN A 12 -1.22 -0.45 -5.89
N ARG A 13 -2.04 -0.07 -4.91
CA ARG A 13 -2.43 -0.75 -3.66
C ARG A 13 -2.58 -2.26 -3.82
N GLU A 14 -1.94 -3.01 -2.92
CA GLU A 14 -2.13 -4.45 -2.65
C GLU A 14 -1.60 -5.44 -3.69
N THR A 15 -1.00 -4.98 -4.79
CA THR A 15 -0.53 -5.89 -5.86
C THR A 15 0.80 -6.59 -5.55
N ILE A 16 1.72 -5.90 -4.88
CA ILE A 16 3.05 -6.44 -4.61
C ILE A 16 2.98 -7.56 -3.57
N LEU A 17 2.05 -7.51 -2.61
CA LEU A 17 1.76 -8.56 -1.62
C LEU A 17 1.77 -9.97 -2.24
N HIS A 18 1.15 -10.15 -3.41
CA HIS A 18 1.00 -11.45 -4.08
C HIS A 18 2.28 -11.97 -4.78
N ILE A 19 3.29 -11.13 -4.97
CA ILE A 19 4.54 -11.51 -5.67
C ILE A 19 5.51 -12.16 -4.70
N LYS A 20 5.68 -13.49 -4.73
CA LYS A 20 6.58 -14.19 -3.78
C LYS A 20 8.01 -13.64 -3.78
N ASP A 21 8.62 -13.50 -4.96
CA ASP A 21 10.00 -13.01 -5.10
C ASP A 21 10.07 -11.48 -5.16
N LYS A 22 9.95 -10.86 -3.99
CA LYS A 22 10.07 -9.41 -3.82
C LYS A 22 11.47 -8.89 -4.21
N LYS A 23 12.52 -9.70 -4.03
CA LYS A 23 13.91 -9.28 -4.29
C LYS A 23 14.14 -9.09 -5.78
N SER A 24 13.79 -10.09 -6.58
CA SER A 24 13.87 -10.03 -8.05
C SER A 24 13.01 -8.92 -8.62
N LEU A 25 11.80 -8.71 -8.06
CA LEU A 25 10.94 -7.60 -8.42
C LEU A 25 11.65 -6.26 -8.21
N PHE A 26 12.17 -5.99 -7.01
CA PHE A 26 12.84 -4.72 -6.71
C PHE A 26 14.12 -4.52 -7.51
N GLN A 27 14.87 -5.60 -7.80
CA GLN A 27 16.04 -5.53 -8.71
C GLN A 27 15.63 -5.10 -10.12
N LYS A 28 14.54 -5.65 -10.66
CA LYS A 28 14.00 -5.25 -11.96
C LYS A 28 13.58 -3.78 -11.95
N ILE A 29 12.88 -3.34 -10.91
CA ILE A 29 12.45 -1.94 -10.77
C ILE A 29 13.67 -1.01 -10.69
N LEU A 30 14.69 -1.34 -9.90
CA LEU A 30 15.93 -0.56 -9.81
C LEU A 30 16.61 -0.44 -11.18
N ARG A 31 16.65 -1.52 -11.96
CA ARG A 31 17.20 -1.50 -13.32
C ARG A 31 16.40 -0.58 -14.25
N TRP A 32 15.07 -0.60 -14.17
CA TRP A 32 14.19 0.19 -15.04
C TRP A 32 14.17 1.68 -14.74
N LEU A 33 14.44 2.07 -13.49
CA LEU A 33 14.53 3.48 -13.12
C LEU A 33 15.75 4.14 -13.77
N LYS A 34 15.60 5.40 -14.19
CA LYS A 34 16.75 6.24 -14.55
C LYS A 34 17.56 6.59 -13.30
N PRO A 35 18.88 6.85 -13.40
CA PRO A 35 19.67 7.32 -12.27
C PRO A 35 19.00 8.52 -11.57
N GLY A 36 18.95 8.50 -10.25
CA GLY A 36 18.21 9.48 -9.44
C GLY A 36 16.67 9.34 -9.46
N GLY A 37 16.12 8.35 -10.20
CA GLY A 37 14.69 8.06 -10.26
C GLY A 37 14.11 7.65 -8.90
N GLN A 38 12.81 7.92 -8.70
CA GLN A 38 12.14 7.71 -7.41
C GLN A 38 11.09 6.59 -7.50
N LEU A 39 10.99 5.83 -6.42
CA LEU A 39 10.02 4.76 -6.21
C LEU A 39 9.16 5.10 -5.00
N LEU A 40 7.83 5.02 -5.18
CA LEU A 40 6.85 5.10 -4.11
C LEU A 40 5.99 3.83 -4.11
N ILE A 41 5.92 3.17 -2.97
CA ILE A 41 5.12 1.95 -2.76
C ILE A 41 4.25 2.12 -1.54
N THR A 42 3.00 1.68 -1.62
CA THR A 42 2.12 1.48 -0.46
C THR A 42 1.62 0.06 -0.43
N ASP A 43 1.83 -0.69 0.66
CA ASP A 43 1.41 -2.10 0.74
C ASP A 43 1.24 -2.59 2.18
N TYR A 44 0.66 -3.79 2.38
CA TYR A 44 0.42 -4.40 3.69
C TYR A 44 1.64 -5.11 4.31
N CYS A 45 2.85 -4.68 3.95
CA CYS A 45 4.10 -5.34 4.30
C CYS A 45 5.22 -4.32 4.48
N PHE A 46 6.31 -4.71 5.14
CA PHE A 46 7.46 -3.85 5.38
C PHE A 46 8.62 -4.15 4.43
N TYR A 47 8.87 -3.26 3.45
CA TYR A 47 9.90 -3.45 2.42
C TYR A 47 11.20 -2.65 2.66
N GLY A 48 11.30 -1.88 3.74
CA GLY A 48 12.45 -1.01 3.97
C GLY A 48 13.81 -1.72 3.93
N LYS A 49 13.91 -2.95 4.47
CA LYS A 49 15.15 -3.74 4.46
C LYS A 49 15.52 -4.20 3.05
N ILE A 50 14.59 -4.85 2.34
CA ILE A 50 14.86 -5.41 1.02
C ILE A 50 15.15 -4.34 -0.04
N LEU A 51 14.55 -3.15 0.07
CA LEU A 51 14.87 -2.02 -0.80
C LEU A 51 16.34 -1.59 -0.65
N ARG A 52 16.84 -1.52 0.59
CA ARG A 52 18.26 -1.20 0.86
C ARG A 52 19.19 -2.30 0.34
N GLU A 53 18.86 -3.56 0.61
CA GLU A 53 19.66 -4.72 0.15
C GLU A 53 19.77 -4.81 -1.37
N VAL A 54 18.75 -4.36 -2.11
CA VAL A 54 18.75 -4.35 -3.57
C VAL A 54 19.56 -3.19 -4.16
N GLY A 55 19.89 -2.17 -3.37
CA GLY A 55 20.71 -1.04 -3.79
C GLY A 55 19.94 0.27 -4.01
N PHE A 56 18.72 0.39 -3.48
CA PHE A 56 18.08 1.70 -3.39
C PHE A 56 18.71 2.54 -2.26
N GLU A 57 18.78 3.85 -2.49
CA GLU A 57 19.21 4.86 -1.53
C GLU A 57 18.02 5.66 -1.00
N ALA A 58 18.28 6.46 0.05
CA ALA A 58 17.29 7.36 0.67
C ALA A 58 15.97 6.63 0.99
N VAL A 59 16.08 5.39 1.50
CA VAL A 59 14.94 4.53 1.77
C VAL A 59 14.26 4.95 3.07
N THR A 60 13.05 5.48 2.93
CA THR A 60 12.11 5.76 4.03
C THR A 60 11.02 4.68 4.04
N ALA A 61 10.70 4.19 5.23
CA ALA A 61 9.65 3.20 5.45
C ALA A 61 8.80 3.67 6.63
N GLU A 62 7.58 4.09 6.34
CA GLU A 62 6.64 4.60 7.33
C GLU A 62 5.56 3.57 7.61
N ASP A 63 5.29 3.33 8.89
CA ASP A 63 4.10 2.60 9.32
C ASP A 63 2.93 3.58 9.43
N ARG A 64 1.92 3.39 8.58
CA ARG A 64 0.68 4.17 8.53
C ARG A 64 -0.53 3.34 8.97
N THR A 65 -0.32 2.24 9.69
CA THR A 65 -1.38 1.32 10.15
C THR A 65 -2.45 2.03 10.99
N THR A 66 -2.05 2.95 11.87
CA THR A 66 -3.01 3.75 12.66
C THR A 66 -3.92 4.59 11.76
N GLN A 67 -3.35 5.27 10.77
CA GLN A 67 -4.12 6.06 9.80
C GLN A 67 -5.04 5.17 8.98
N PHE A 68 -4.57 3.99 8.57
CA PHE A 68 -5.37 3.01 7.85
C PHE A 68 -6.58 2.53 8.67
N GLY A 69 -6.36 2.23 9.96
CA GLY A 69 -7.43 1.85 10.88
C GLY A 69 -8.49 2.95 11.02
N GLN A 70 -8.07 4.22 11.13
CA GLN A 70 -8.99 5.36 11.20
C GLN A 70 -9.83 5.51 9.92
N ILE A 71 -9.23 5.27 8.75
CA ILE A 71 -9.95 5.25 7.47
C ILE A 71 -11.03 4.17 7.50
N ILE A 72 -10.68 2.92 7.84
CA ILE A 72 -11.64 1.81 7.89
C ILE A 72 -12.78 2.11 8.87
N GLU A 73 -12.46 2.65 10.05
CA GLU A 73 -13.46 3.02 11.06
C GLU A 73 -14.43 4.09 10.53
N SER A 74 -13.91 5.13 9.85
CA SER A 74 -14.76 6.14 9.23
C SER A 74 -15.59 5.58 8.07
N GLU A 75 -15.02 4.69 7.25
CA GLU A 75 -15.72 4.08 6.13
C GLU A 75 -16.83 3.12 6.61
N LEU A 76 -16.61 2.37 7.69
CA LEU A 76 -17.64 1.55 8.35
C LEU A 76 -18.82 2.41 8.82
N LYS A 77 -18.55 3.52 9.53
CA LYS A 77 -19.59 4.45 10.01
C LYS A 77 -20.41 5.03 8.86
N ASN A 78 -19.78 5.31 7.72
CA ASN A 78 -20.47 5.80 6.54
C ASN A 78 -21.29 4.70 5.86
N PHE A 79 -20.75 3.48 5.81
CA PHE A 79 -21.44 2.33 5.23
C PHE A 79 -22.72 1.98 6.00
N GLU A 80 -22.66 2.05 7.33
CA GLU A 80 -23.81 1.87 8.22
C GLU A 80 -24.96 2.82 7.91
N GLN A 81 -24.68 4.09 7.64
CA GLN A 81 -25.69 5.09 7.28
C GLN A 81 -26.37 4.79 5.93
N SER A 82 -25.72 4.00 5.07
CA SER A 82 -26.23 3.63 3.75
C SER A 82 -26.90 2.24 3.71
N LYS A 83 -27.06 1.58 4.87
CA LYS A 83 -27.54 0.19 4.97
C LYS A 83 -28.83 -0.05 4.20
N ASP A 84 -29.88 0.74 4.45
CA ASP A 84 -31.21 0.48 3.86
C ASP A 84 -31.17 0.56 2.33
N LYS A 85 -30.44 1.54 1.80
CA LYS A 85 -30.23 1.68 0.35
C LYS A 85 -29.42 0.51 -0.21
N PHE A 86 -28.34 0.11 0.47
CA PHE A 86 -27.51 -1.01 0.04
C PHE A 86 -28.30 -2.33 0.03
N VAL A 87 -29.04 -2.63 1.10
CA VAL A 87 -29.84 -3.86 1.20
C VAL A 87 -30.92 -3.91 0.13
N LYS A 88 -31.51 -2.76 -0.24
CA LYS A 88 -32.47 -2.66 -1.33
C LYS A 88 -31.86 -3.03 -2.69
N ASP A 89 -30.63 -2.56 -2.96
CA ASP A 89 -29.96 -2.74 -4.25
C ASP A 89 -29.19 -4.08 -4.34
N PHE A 90 -28.84 -4.68 -3.19
CA PHE A 90 -28.06 -5.91 -3.07
C PHE A 90 -28.76 -6.92 -2.14
N SER A 91 -28.28 -7.10 -0.90
CA SER A 91 -28.87 -8.00 0.09
C SER A 91 -28.41 -7.67 1.52
N SER A 92 -29.11 -8.21 2.53
CA SER A 92 -28.70 -8.14 3.94
C SER A 92 -27.44 -8.97 4.21
N GLU A 93 -27.26 -10.06 3.47
CA GLU A 93 -26.15 -10.99 3.60
C GLU A 93 -24.86 -10.34 3.10
N ASP A 94 -24.91 -9.68 1.93
CA ASP A 94 -23.77 -8.96 1.35
C ASP A 94 -23.34 -7.80 2.26
N TYR A 95 -24.33 -7.04 2.78
CA TYR A 95 -24.05 -5.98 3.74
C TYR A 95 -23.29 -6.52 4.96
N SER A 96 -23.79 -7.61 5.54
CA SER A 96 -23.20 -8.24 6.73
C SER A 96 -21.81 -8.81 6.44
N ALA A 97 -21.60 -9.40 5.26
CA ALA A 97 -20.31 -9.93 4.83
C ALA A 97 -19.26 -8.82 4.69
N ILE A 98 -19.62 -7.70 4.05
CA ILE A 98 -18.72 -6.54 3.88
C ILE A 98 -18.40 -5.91 5.23
N ALA A 99 -19.41 -5.61 6.04
CA ALA A 99 -19.22 -5.01 7.36
C ALA A 99 -18.33 -5.88 8.25
N LYS A 100 -18.55 -7.21 8.26
CA LYS A 100 -17.71 -8.17 8.99
C LYS A 100 -16.28 -8.19 8.46
N SER A 101 -16.08 -8.20 7.14
CA SER A 101 -14.76 -8.19 6.52
C SER A 101 -13.94 -6.95 6.93
N TRP A 102 -14.55 -5.78 6.89
CA TRP A 102 -13.91 -4.52 7.28
C TRP A 102 -13.66 -4.44 8.79
N THR A 103 -14.58 -4.93 9.60
CA THR A 103 -14.40 -5.06 11.06
C THR A 103 -13.22 -5.97 11.39
N ASN A 104 -13.11 -7.12 10.73
CA ASN A 104 -11.97 -8.03 10.88
C ASN A 104 -10.65 -7.38 10.42
N LYS A 105 -10.68 -6.58 9.37
CA LYS A 105 -9.51 -5.82 8.91
C LYS A 105 -9.06 -4.78 9.93
N LEU A 106 -10.00 -4.05 10.52
CA LEU A 106 -9.73 -3.09 11.59
C LEU A 106 -9.14 -3.77 12.83
N SER A 107 -9.71 -4.91 13.23
CA SER A 107 -9.19 -5.72 14.34
C SER A 107 -7.74 -6.14 14.10
N ARG A 108 -7.43 -6.70 12.92
CA ARG A 108 -6.06 -7.08 12.54
C ARG A 108 -5.10 -5.89 12.53
N CYS A 109 -5.55 -4.71 12.10
CA CYS A 109 -4.73 -3.50 12.16
C CYS A 109 -4.43 -3.08 13.59
N ARG A 110 -5.43 -3.10 14.48
CA ARG A 110 -5.27 -2.77 15.91
C ARG A 110 -4.42 -3.80 16.65
N GLY A 111 -4.48 -5.07 16.24
CA GLY A 111 -3.67 -6.16 16.79
C GLY A 111 -2.26 -6.27 16.20
N GLY A 112 -1.90 -5.44 15.21
CA GLY A 112 -0.59 -5.48 14.56
C GLY A 112 -0.39 -6.64 13.56
N GLU A 113 -1.42 -7.45 13.32
CA GLU A 113 -1.39 -8.58 12.38
C GLU A 113 -1.43 -8.12 10.92
N GLN A 114 -2.04 -6.96 10.67
CA GLN A 114 -2.09 -6.33 9.35
C GLN A 114 -1.58 -4.90 9.46
N THR A 115 -0.48 -4.59 8.77
CA THR A 115 0.10 -3.23 8.77
C THR A 115 -0.14 -2.54 7.44
N TRP A 116 0.02 -1.21 7.36
CA TRP A 116 0.02 -0.47 6.10
C TRP A 116 1.28 0.39 6.00
N GLY A 117 2.21 -0.04 5.16
CA GLY A 117 3.50 0.60 4.96
C GLY A 117 3.50 1.56 3.77
N VAL A 118 4.16 2.70 3.93
CA VAL A 118 4.48 3.65 2.85
C VAL A 118 5.99 3.73 2.70
N PHE A 119 6.48 3.44 1.50
CA PHE A 119 7.91 3.36 1.20
C PHE A 119 8.31 4.36 0.13
N TYR A 120 9.35 5.12 0.42
CA TYR A 120 10.03 5.99 -0.53
C TYR A 120 11.44 5.49 -0.73
N ALA A 121 11.91 5.45 -1.97
CA ALA A 121 13.26 5.02 -2.30
C ALA A 121 13.76 5.72 -3.57
N ARG A 122 15.08 5.81 -3.74
CA ARG A 122 15.71 6.46 -4.90
C ARG A 122 16.77 5.54 -5.51
N LYS A 123 16.82 5.48 -6.84
CA LYS A 123 17.96 4.87 -7.55
C LYS A 123 19.21 5.75 -7.37
N PRO A 124 20.40 5.19 -7.09
CA PRO A 124 21.64 5.94 -7.09
C PRO A 124 21.82 6.80 -8.35
N ILE A 125 22.56 7.91 -8.24
CA ILE A 125 22.85 8.77 -9.40
C ILE A 125 24.04 8.21 -10.20
N SER A 126 24.95 7.49 -9.53
CA SER A 126 26.18 6.94 -10.09
C SER A 126 26.07 5.50 -10.61
N SER A 127 24.85 4.99 -10.83
CA SER A 127 24.57 3.61 -11.26
C SER A 127 24.37 3.46 -12.76
#